data_AF-A0A7X9EDN7-F1
#
_entry.id   AF-A0A7X9EDN7-F1
#
_cell.length_a   1.000
_cell.length_b   1.000
_cell.length_c   1.000
_cell.angle_alpha   90.00
_cell.angle_beta   90.00
_cell.angle_gamma   90.00
#
_symmetry.space_group_name_H-M   'P 1'
#
loop_
_entity.id
_entity.type
_entity.pdbx_description
1 polymer ?
#
loop_
_entity_poly.entity_id
_entity_poly.type
_entity_poly.pdbx_seq_one_letter_code
_entity_poly.pdbx_strand_id
1 'polypeptide(L)' 'FFSDKDPIENINITVPPKRVKCIRMDNPDDLEGIIVPREIQYAIKLVSDLPVVIQYGRLDTRQVKMAFYTTMGLSF' A
#
# COMPACT_ATOMS: atom_id res chain seq x y z
N PHE A 1 5.22 9.11 0.06
CA PHE A 1 6.49 9.86 -0.13
C PHE A 1 6.99 9.66 -1.54
N PHE A 2 7.60 10.69 -2.12
CA PHE A 2 8.22 10.67 -3.45
C PHE A 2 9.66 11.20 -3.35
N SER A 3 10.47 10.98 -4.38
CA SER A 3 11.86 11.43 -4.42
C SER A 3 12.02 12.92 -4.73
N ASP A 4 11.04 13.52 -5.41
CA ASP A 4 11.14 14.81 -6.09
C ASP A 4 10.01 15.79 -5.71
N LYS A 5 9.09 15.38 -4.84
CA LYS A 5 7.95 16.18 -4.39
C LYS A 5 7.44 15.75 -3.02
N ASP A 6 6.60 16.60 -2.45
CA ASP A 6 5.97 16.37 -1.15
C ASP A 6 5.15 15.07 -1.11
N PRO A 7 5.07 14.41 0.05
CA PRO A 7 4.24 13.21 0.23
C PRO A 7 2.75 13.55 0.07
N ILE A 8 1.98 12.55 -0.35
CA ILE A 8 0.53 12.57 -0.15
C ILE A 8 0.27 12.07 1.27
N GLU A 9 -0.47 12.86 2.03
CA GLU A 9 -0.81 12.58 3.43
C GLU A 9 -2.32 12.43 3.61
N ASN A 10 -2.74 12.07 4.83
CA ASN A 10 -4.14 12.01 5.25
C ASN A 10 -5.02 11.02 4.46
N ILE A 11 -4.43 9.90 3.99
CA ILE A 11 -5.18 8.77 3.44
C ILE A 11 -5.63 7.88 4.60
N ASN A 12 -6.94 7.81 4.83
CA ASN A 12 -7.49 7.07 5.96
C ASN A 12 -7.98 5.68 5.57
N ILE A 13 -7.65 4.68 6.39
CA ILE A 13 -8.02 3.29 6.16
C ILE A 13 -8.53 2.71 7.46
N THR A 14 -9.79 2.25 7.45
CA THR A 14 -10.38 1.52 8.58
C THR A 14 -10.34 0.02 8.33
N VAL A 15 -9.87 -0.74 9.32
CA VAL A 15 -9.93 -2.21 9.36
C VAL A 15 -10.79 -2.62 10.55
N PRO A 16 -11.91 -3.36 10.34
CA PRO A 16 -12.73 -3.83 11.45
C PRO A 16 -11.99 -4.83 12.34
N PRO A 17 -12.39 -4.97 13.62
CA PRO A 17 -11.81 -5.96 14.53
C PRO A 17 -11.84 -7.38 13.94
N LYS A 18 -10.74 -8.12 14.12
CA LYS A 18 -10.57 -9.51 13.63
C LYS A 18 -10.80 -9.64 12.12
N ARG A 19 -10.30 -8.70 11.32
CA ARG A 19 -10.37 -8.74 9.86
C ARG A 19 -9.00 -8.42 9.24
N VAL A 20 -8.86 -8.79 7.97
CA VAL A 20 -7.78 -8.36 7.09
C VAL A 20 -8.37 -7.43 6.04
N LYS A 21 -7.63 -6.39 5.69
CA LYS A 21 -7.95 -5.51 4.56
C LYS A 21 -6.79 -5.51 3.58
N CYS A 22 -7.05 -5.98 2.37
CA CYS A 22 -6.10 -5.93 1.27
C CYS A 22 -6.28 -4.59 0.54
N ILE A 23 -5.19 -3.84 0.36
CA ILE A 23 -5.22 -2.49 -0.19
C ILE A 23 -4.38 -2.48 -1.44
N ARG A 24 -4.99 -2.12 -2.57
CA ARG A 24 -4.29 -2.03 -3.83
C ARG A 24 -3.80 -0.63 -4.10
N MET A 25 -2.49 -0.48 -4.29
CA MET A 25 -1.88 0.82 -4.57
C MET A 25 -2.25 1.37 -5.96
N ASP A 26 -2.74 0.52 -6.86
CA ASP A 26 -3.21 0.87 -8.19
C ASP A 26 -4.74 1.06 -8.27
N ASN A 27 -5.45 0.91 -7.14
CA ASN A 27 -6.90 1.09 -7.05
C ASN A 27 -7.24 2.36 -6.26
N PRO A 28 -7.71 3.44 -6.91
CA PRO A 28 -8.06 4.68 -6.23
C PRO A 28 -9.16 4.50 -5.16
N ASP A 29 -10.07 3.56 -5.34
CA ASP A 29 -11.16 3.30 -4.37
C ASP A 29 -10.62 2.82 -3.01
N ASP A 30 -9.45 2.17 -3.01
CA ASP A 30 -8.77 1.73 -1.78
C ASP A 30 -7.95 2.85 -1.11
N LEU A 31 -7.78 3.99 -1.79
CA LEU A 31 -6.93 5.11 -1.42
C LEU A 31 -7.68 6.45 -1.37
N GLU A 32 -8.99 6.43 -1.10
CA GLU A 32 -9.83 7.64 -1.02
C GLU A 32 -9.79 8.50 -2.30
N GLY A 33 -9.71 7.85 -3.46
CA GLY A 33 -9.64 8.51 -4.78
C GLY A 33 -8.23 8.95 -5.19
N ILE A 34 -7.22 8.76 -4.34
CA ILE A 34 -5.83 9.08 -4.68
C ILE A 34 -5.31 8.12 -5.74
N ILE A 35 -4.69 8.70 -6.77
CA ILE A 35 -4.03 7.97 -7.84
C ILE A 35 -2.53 7.99 -7.57
N VAL A 36 -1.96 6.82 -7.28
CA VAL A 36 -0.50 6.66 -7.25
C VAL A 36 0.00 6.61 -8.70
N PRO A 37 0.88 7.54 -9.11
CA PRO A 37 1.38 7.55 -10.49
C PRO A 37 2.12 6.25 -10.82
N ARG A 38 1.87 5.71 -12.01
CA ARG A 38 2.60 4.54 -12.53
C ARG A 38 4.04 4.94 -12.84
N GLU A 39 4.94 3.97 -12.70
CA GLU A 39 6.37 4.11 -13.03
C GLU A 39 7.12 5.21 -12.25
N ILE A 40 6.51 5.75 -11.20
CA ILE A 40 7.15 6.67 -10.26
C ILE A 40 7.52 5.92 -8.99
N GLN A 41 8.75 6.14 -8.52
CA GLN A 41 9.20 5.57 -7.26
C GLN A 41 8.53 6.29 -6.08
N TYR A 42 8.04 5.50 -5.12
CA TYR A 42 7.41 6.01 -3.92
C TYR A 42 7.72 5.12 -2.72
N ALA A 43 7.48 5.65 -1.53
CA ALA A 43 7.50 4.90 -0.28
C ALA A 43 6.22 5.15 0.53
N ILE A 44 5.84 4.15 1.32
CA ILE A 44 4.66 4.15 2.19
C ILE A 44 5.13 4.21 3.64
N LYS A 45 4.54 5.12 4.42
CA LYS A 45 4.55 5.07 5.88
C LYS A 45 3.12 4.78 6.31
N LEU A 46 2.95 3.77 7.15
CA LEU A 46 1.67 3.46 7.76
C LEU A 46 1.77 3.72 9.26
N VAL A 47 0.76 4.38 9.81
CA VAL A 47 0.62 4.62 11.25
C VAL A 47 -0.77 4.12 11.63
N SER A 48 -0.86 3.32 12.68
CA SER A 48 -2.12 2.84 13.23
C SER A 48 -2.24 3.28 14.68
N ASP A 49 -3.47 3.58 15.07
CA ASP A 49 -3.91 3.86 16.43
C ASP A 49 -3.93 2.60 17.32
N LEU A 50 -3.91 1.41 16.73
CA LEU A 50 -3.88 0.11 17.41
C LEU A 50 -2.80 -0.81 16.81
N PRO A 51 -2.33 -1.82 17.56
CA PRO A 51 -1.38 -2.80 17.04
C PRO A 51 -1.94 -3.56 15.83
N VAL A 52 -1.14 -3.66 14.78
CA VAL A 52 -1.50 -4.33 13.52
C VAL A 52 -0.29 -5.08 12.96
N VAL A 53 -0.58 -6.06 12.10
CA VAL A 53 0.44 -6.70 11.26
C VAL A 53 0.28 -6.19 9.84
N ILE A 54 1.37 -5.70 9.25
CA ILE A 54 1.39 -5.12 7.90
C ILE A 54 2.35 -5.92 7.04
N GLN A 55 1.89 -6.30 5.86
CA GLN A 55 2.72 -6.95 4.85
C GLN A 55 2.56 -6.22 3.53
N TYR A 56 3.67 -6.02 2.82
CA TYR A 56 3.67 -5.40 1.50
C TYR A 56 4.14 -6.39 0.44
N GLY A 57 3.47 -6.35 -0.71
CA GLY A 57 3.82 -7.16 -1.87
C GLY A 57 3.57 -6.40 -3.16
N ARG A 58 4.26 -6.81 -4.22
CA ARG A 58 4.06 -6.29 -5.57
C ARG A 58 3.90 -7.45 -6.54
N LEU A 59 2.86 -7.33 -7.36
CA LEU A 59 2.62 -8.17 -8.51
C LEU A 59 3.06 -7.43 -9.76
N ASP A 60 4.00 -8.01 -10.49
CA ASP A 60 4.33 -7.60 -11.85
C ASP A 60 3.47 -8.39 -12.84
N THR A 61 2.56 -7.69 -13.50
CA THR A 61 1.63 -8.24 -14.48
C THR A 61 2.07 -8.04 -15.93
N ARG A 62 3.28 -7.50 -16.18
CA ARG A 62 3.76 -7.17 -17.54
C ARG A 62 4.04 -8.39 -18.41
N GLN A 63 4.16 -9.59 -17.81
CA GLN A 63 4.34 -10.86 -18.52
C GLN A 63 3.22 -11.86 -18.18
N VAL A 64 2.93 -12.78 -19.09
CA VAL A 64 1.87 -13.80 -18.93
C VAL A 64 2.06 -14.65 -17.67
N LYS A 65 3.30 -15.00 -17.33
CA LYS A 65 3.59 -15.83 -16.15
C LYS A 65 3.47 -15.07 -14.83
N MET A 66 3.39 -13.74 -14.89
CA MET A 66 3.45 -12.81 -13.76
C MET A 66 4.69 -13.02 -12.87
N ALA A 67 4.98 -12.08 -11.98
CA ALA A 67 5.96 -12.28 -10.93
C ALA A 67 5.47 -11.61 -9.66
N PHE A 68 5.54 -12.31 -8.53
CA PHE A 68 5.13 -11.76 -7.24
C PHE A 68 6.28 -11.80 -6.26
N TYR A 69 6.46 -10.71 -5.52
CA TYR A 69 7.39 -10.65 -4.40
C TYR A 69 6.75 -9.91 -3.24
N THR A 70 7.20 -10.25 -2.03
CA THR A 70 6.70 -9.69 -0.78
C THR A 70 7.84 -9.53 0.21
N THR A 71 7.62 -8.69 1.21
CA THR A 71 8.46 -8.60 2.39
C THR A 71 7.84 -9.41 3.53
N MET A 72 8.62 -9.71 4.56
CA MET A 72 8.04 -10.21 5.82
C MET A 72 7.03 -9.21 6.38
N GLY A 73 6.04 -9.73 7.10
CA GLY A 73 5.12 -8.90 7.87
C GLY A 73 5.84 -8.18 9.00
N LEU A 74 5.56 -6.89 9.17
CA LEU A 74 5.99 -6.10 10.32
C LEU A 74 4.81 -5.99 11.30
N SER A 75 5.07 -6.27 12.57
CA SER A 75 4.12 -6.09 13.67
C SER A 75 4.70 -5.08 14.65
N PHE A 76 3.87 -4.15 15.12
CA PHE A 76 4.20 -3.20 16.18
C PHE A 76 2.98 -2.95 17.06
#